data_AF-A0A7X2L5B7-F1
#
_entry.id   AF-A0A7X2L5B7-F1
#
_cell.length_a   1.000
_cell.length_b   1.000
_cell.length_c   1.000
_cell.angle_alpha   90.00
_cell.angle_beta   90.00
_cell.angle_gamma   90.00
#
_symmetry.space_group_name_H-M   'P 1'
#
loop_
_entity.id
_entity.type
_entity.pdbx_description
1 polymer ?
#
loop_
_entity_poly.entity_id
_entity_poly.type
_entity_poly.pdbx_seq_one_letter_code
_entity_poly.pdbx_strand_id
1 'polypeptide(L)'
;MKKMLIALSVIVIVMGFFMIKSLFLTDSHSEPYERFSRITNIAQSTVILKRGEVTYSLFGSEVGELKGRQIGIVDGDERDQVFILQGYSSDEWIIEYYDVLMSTYDLYKADHVTDIPSILEQYRLR
;
A
#
# COMPACT_ATOMS: atom_id res chain seq x y z
N MET A 1 -37.35 6.86 45.88
CA MET A 1 -37.82 6.92 44.47
C MET A 1 -36.97 7.83 43.58
N LYS A 2 -36.81 9.13 43.89
CA LYS A 2 -36.03 10.08 43.05
C LYS A 2 -34.58 9.64 42.78
N LYS A 3 -33.88 9.07 43.77
CA LYS A 3 -32.49 8.58 43.63
C LYS A 3 -32.35 7.38 42.68
N MET A 4 -33.35 6.48 42.64
CA MET A 4 -33.38 5.36 41.68
C MET A 4 -33.63 5.84 40.25
N LEU A 5 -34.49 6.85 40.08
CA LEU A 5 -34.80 7.41 38.76
C LEU A 5 -33.56 8.09 38.12
N ILE A 6 -32.76 8.76 38.96
CA ILE A 6 -31.50 9.40 38.53
C ILE A 6 -30.42 8.35 38.20
N ALA A 7 -30.33 7.26 38.96
CA ALA A 7 -29.38 6.19 38.66
C ALA A 7 -29.69 5.50 37.33
N LEU A 8 -30.98 5.28 37.03
CA LEU A 8 -31.41 4.66 35.77
C LEU A 8 -31.12 5.55 34.56
N SER A 9 -31.33 6.87 34.67
CA SER A 9 -31.05 7.80 33.57
C SER A 9 -29.56 7.92 33.27
N VAL A 10 -28.69 7.88 34.29
CA VAL A 10 -27.23 7.89 34.10
C VAL A 10 -26.76 6.64 33.36
N ILE A 11 -27.29 5.46 33.70
CA ILE A 11 -26.94 4.19 33.02
C ILE A 11 -27.32 4.23 31.54
N VAL A 12 -28.53 4.72 31.21
CA VAL A 12 -28.98 4.85 29.82
C VAL A 12 -28.10 5.82 29.02
N ILE A 13 -27.67 6.92 29.63
CA ILE A 13 -26.77 7.90 28.98
C ILE A 13 -25.39 7.26 28.72
N VAL A 14 -24.82 6.54 29.69
CA VAL A 14 -23.51 5.89 29.52
C VAL A 14 -23.57 4.79 28.46
N MET A 15 -24.63 3.97 28.42
CA MET A 15 -24.81 2.96 27.38
C MET A 15 -25.01 3.60 25.99
N GLY A 16 -25.74 4.72 25.91
CA GLY A 16 -25.89 5.51 24.69
C GLY A 16 -24.55 6.03 24.16
N PHE A 17 -23.69 6.56 25.03
CA PHE A 17 -22.34 7.02 24.65
C PHE A 17 -21.44 5.88 24.14
N PHE A 18 -21.56 4.66 24.69
CA PHE A 18 -20.84 3.48 24.19
C PHE A 18 -21.33 3.03 22.80
N MET A 19 -22.64 3.02 22.57
CA MET A 19 -23.23 2.70 21.26
C MET A 19 -22.87 3.72 20.18
N ILE A 20 -22.81 5.01 20.54
CA ILE A 20 -22.41 6.07 19.60
C ILE A 20 -20.94 5.91 19.19
N LYS A 21 -20.04 5.51 20.11
CA LYS A 21 -18.64 5.21 19.76
C LYS A 21 -18.50 4.05 18.76
N SER A 22 -19.33 3.01 18.85
CA SER A 22 -19.31 1.92 17.87
C SER A 22 -19.88 2.34 16.51
N LEU A 23 -20.81 3.30 16.46
CA LEU A 23 -21.40 3.77 15.21
C LEU A 23 -20.43 4.64 14.39
N PHE A 24 -19.51 5.35 15.05
CA PHE A 24 -18.47 6.18 14.42
C PHE A 24 -17.17 5.43 14.06
N LEU A 25 -17.10 4.11 14.28
CA LEU A 25 -15.96 3.27 13.85
C LEU A 25 -16.20 2.58 12.50
N THR A 26 -17.37 2.79 11.89
CA THR A 26 -17.72 2.30 10.55
C THR A 26 -17.63 3.44 9.54
N ASP A 27 -16.43 4.00 9.42
CA ASP A 27 -16.04 4.64 8.17
C ASP A 27 -14.69 4.09 7.75
N SER A 28 -14.69 2.80 7.37
CA SER A 28 -13.60 2.21 6.61
C SER A 28 -13.68 2.76 5.18
N HIS A 29 -13.55 4.08 5.03
CA HIS A 29 -13.00 4.64 3.82
C HIS A 29 -11.53 4.20 3.80
N SER A 30 -11.27 2.96 3.36
CA SER A 30 -9.95 2.59 2.88
C SER A 30 -9.60 3.66 1.87
N GLU A 31 -8.53 4.43 2.10
CA GLU A 31 -8.10 5.43 1.14
C GLU A 31 -8.02 4.76 -0.23
N PRO A 32 -8.57 5.39 -1.29
CA PRO A 32 -8.55 4.78 -2.61
C PRO A 32 -7.10 4.50 -3.00
N TYR A 33 -6.85 3.30 -3.53
CA TYR A 33 -5.51 2.92 -4.00
C TYR A 33 -4.89 4.02 -4.87
N GLU A 34 -3.62 4.32 -4.59
CA GLU A 34 -2.82 5.23 -5.40
C GLU A 34 -2.80 4.73 -6.86
N ARG A 35 -2.88 5.68 -7.79
CA ARG A 35 -2.85 5.37 -9.22
C ARG A 35 -1.41 5.41 -9.71
N PHE A 36 -0.93 4.25 -10.15
CA PHE A 36 0.31 4.11 -10.88
C PHE A 36 -0.01 4.03 -12.38
N SER A 37 0.90 4.51 -13.21
CA SER A 37 0.84 4.29 -14.65
C SER A 37 2.06 3.56 -15.17
N ARG A 38 1.85 2.70 -16.17
CA ARG A 38 2.94 2.00 -16.84
C ARG A 38 3.38 2.76 -18.08
N ILE A 39 4.67 2.99 -18.17
CA ILE A 39 5.31 3.58 -19.36
C ILE A 39 6.20 2.52 -19.97
N THR A 40 5.80 2.04 -21.16
CA THR A 40 6.56 1.06 -21.92
C THR A 40 7.32 1.77 -23.04
N ASN A 41 8.65 1.77 -22.97
CA ASN A 41 9.47 2.18 -24.12
C ASN A 41 9.78 0.96 -24.97
N ILE A 42 9.03 0.79 -26.06
CA ILE A 42 9.13 -0.36 -26.96
C ILE A 42 10.53 -0.46 -27.60
N ALA A 43 11.20 0.67 -27.84
CA ALA A 43 12.53 0.69 -28.46
C ALA A 43 13.65 0.26 -27.50
N GLN A 44 13.44 0.39 -26.18
CA GLN A 44 14.43 0.11 -25.14
C GLN A 44 14.04 -1.09 -24.27
N SER A 45 12.92 -1.76 -24.59
CA SER A 45 12.36 -2.88 -23.83
C SER A 45 12.29 -2.61 -22.31
N THR A 46 12.09 -1.36 -21.92
CA THR A 46 12.08 -0.95 -20.51
C THR A 46 10.64 -0.69 -20.07
N VAL A 47 10.25 -1.31 -18.96
CA VAL A 47 8.98 -1.08 -18.27
C VAL A 47 9.28 -0.22 -17.05
N ILE A 48 8.57 0.91 -16.96
CA ILE A 48 8.72 1.90 -15.90
C ILE A 48 7.35 2.13 -15.27
N LEU A 49 7.30 2.26 -13.95
CA LEU A 49 6.11 2.69 -13.23
C LEU A 49 6.23 4.16 -12.86
N LYS A 50 5.13 4.90 -12.92
CA LYS A 50 5.08 6.31 -12.54
C LYS A 50 4.01 6.54 -11.47
N ARG A 51 4.37 7.27 -10.42
CA ARG A 51 3.46 7.81 -9.39
C ARG A 51 3.68 9.30 -9.26
N GLY A 52 2.73 10.11 -9.75
CA GLY A 52 2.91 11.57 -9.77
C GLY A 52 4.16 11.94 -10.55
N GLU A 53 5.12 12.61 -9.91
CA GLU A 53 6.42 12.96 -10.52
C GLU A 53 7.51 11.90 -10.30
N VAL A 54 7.27 10.88 -9.47
CA VAL A 54 8.26 9.84 -9.16
C VAL A 54 8.21 8.74 -10.21
N THR A 55 9.38 8.40 -10.73
CA THR A 55 9.57 7.37 -11.75
C THR A 55 10.34 6.20 -11.14
N TYR A 56 9.82 4.98 -11.34
CA TYR A 56 10.42 3.76 -10.81
C TYR A 56 10.86 2.84 -11.94
N SER A 57 12.09 2.36 -11.84
CA SER A 57 12.66 1.38 -12.76
C SER A 57 12.77 0.02 -12.10
N LEU A 58 12.56 -1.04 -12.88
CA LEU A 58 12.75 -2.41 -12.44
C LEU A 58 14.19 -2.61 -11.95
N PHE A 59 14.33 -3.11 -10.74
CA PHE A 59 15.62 -3.32 -10.09
C PHE A 59 15.89 -4.80 -9.83
N GLY A 60 14.86 -5.54 -9.38
CA GLY A 60 14.99 -6.90 -8.89
C GLY A 60 13.70 -7.69 -9.00
N SER A 61 13.74 -8.95 -8.57
CA SER A 61 12.56 -9.81 -8.46
C SER A 61 12.66 -10.73 -7.25
N GLU A 62 11.62 -11.54 -7.01
CA GLU A 62 11.52 -12.52 -5.92
C GLU A 62 11.54 -11.92 -4.51
N VAL A 63 11.05 -10.69 -4.35
CA VAL A 63 11.03 -9.96 -3.06
C VAL A 63 9.75 -10.15 -2.24
N GLY A 64 8.97 -11.20 -2.50
CA GLY A 64 7.65 -11.41 -1.92
C GLY A 64 7.61 -11.43 -0.39
N GLU A 65 8.66 -11.95 0.24
CA GLU A 65 8.82 -12.00 1.71
C GLU A 65 8.96 -10.62 2.37
N LEU A 66 9.37 -9.60 1.60
CA LEU A 66 9.57 -8.23 2.09
C LEU A 66 8.34 -7.33 1.88
N LYS A 67 7.24 -7.90 1.38
CA LYS A 67 6.02 -7.18 1.04
C LYS A 67 5.29 -6.66 2.28
N GLY A 68 4.91 -5.39 2.25
CA GLY A 68 4.00 -4.79 3.26
C GLY A 68 2.58 -4.60 2.73
N ARG A 69 1.91 -3.54 3.18
CA ARG A 69 0.55 -3.22 2.74
C ARG A 69 0.52 -2.82 1.26
N GLN A 70 -0.58 -3.12 0.58
CA GLN A 70 -0.86 -2.59 -0.76
C GLN A 70 -1.07 -1.07 -0.67
N ILE A 71 -0.55 -0.34 -1.65
CA ILE A 71 -0.69 1.12 -1.78
C ILE A 71 -1.36 1.54 -3.07
N GLY A 72 -1.27 0.74 -4.13
CA GLY A 72 -1.70 1.17 -5.45
C GLY A 72 -2.12 0.05 -6.38
N ILE A 73 -2.60 0.50 -7.55
CA ILE A 73 -2.85 -0.33 -8.73
C ILE A 73 -2.31 0.37 -9.97
N VAL A 74 -1.88 -0.40 -10.97
CA VAL A 74 -1.29 0.10 -12.21
C VAL A 74 -2.35 0.18 -13.31
N ASP A 75 -2.45 1.34 -13.97
CA ASP A 75 -3.38 1.62 -15.09
C ASP A 75 -4.86 1.29 -14.81
N GLY A 76 -5.22 1.17 -13.54
CA GLY A 76 -6.56 0.80 -13.10
C GLY A 76 -6.91 -0.69 -13.18
N ASP A 77 -5.96 -1.59 -13.46
CA ASP A 77 -6.15 -3.04 -13.33
C ASP A 77 -6.00 -3.46 -11.86
N GLU A 78 -7.06 -3.98 -11.24
CA GLU A 78 -7.06 -4.42 -9.84
C GLU A 78 -6.13 -5.61 -9.56
N ARG A 79 -5.74 -6.33 -10.62
CA ARG A 79 -4.76 -7.42 -10.53
C ARG A 79 -3.33 -6.91 -10.57
N ASP A 80 -3.07 -5.70 -11.08
CA ASP A 80 -1.74 -5.12 -11.17
C ASP A 80 -1.47 -4.25 -9.95
N GLN A 81 -0.96 -4.89 -8.89
CA GLN A 81 -0.95 -4.37 -7.53
C GLN A 81 0.43 -3.83 -7.16
N VAL A 82 0.44 -2.69 -6.47
CA VAL A 82 1.66 -2.08 -5.94
C VAL A 82 1.65 -2.10 -4.42
N PHE A 83 2.72 -2.58 -3.81
CA PHE A 83 2.92 -2.71 -2.37
C PHE A 83 4.13 -1.90 -1.91
N ILE A 84 4.17 -1.58 -0.61
CA ILE A 84 5.42 -1.11 0.01
C ILE A 84 6.40 -2.25 0.17
N LEU A 85 7.68 -1.90 0.07
CA LEU A 85 8.78 -2.68 0.62
C LEU A 85 8.92 -2.37 2.12
N GLN A 86 8.82 -3.39 3.00
CA GLN A 86 8.90 -3.17 4.44
C GLN A 86 10.23 -2.54 4.85
N GLY A 87 10.18 -1.50 5.70
CA GLY A 87 11.37 -0.81 6.19
C GLY A 87 11.92 0.28 5.27
N TYR A 88 11.28 0.53 4.12
CA TYR A 88 11.69 1.54 3.15
C TYR A 88 10.57 2.53 2.84
N SER A 89 10.93 3.75 2.43
CA SER A 89 9.95 4.71 1.95
C SER A 89 9.37 4.24 0.61
N SER A 90 8.05 4.39 0.44
CA SER A 90 7.42 4.11 -0.85
C SER A 90 7.78 5.13 -1.91
N ASP A 91 8.36 6.27 -1.56
CA ASP A 91 8.96 7.21 -2.51
C ASP A 91 10.29 6.68 -3.09
N GLU A 92 10.91 5.69 -2.45
CA GLU A 92 12.21 5.14 -2.86
C GLU A 92 12.09 3.74 -3.46
N TRP A 93 11.27 2.88 -2.85
CA TRP A 93 11.17 1.46 -3.20
C TRP A 93 9.72 0.98 -3.15
N ILE A 94 9.30 0.27 -4.19
CA ILE A 94 7.98 -0.35 -4.27
C ILE A 94 8.09 -1.78 -4.81
N ILE A 95 7.06 -2.58 -4.55
CA ILE A 95 6.94 -3.92 -5.11
C ILE A 95 5.73 -3.96 -6.01
N GLU A 96 5.90 -4.44 -7.24
CA GLU A 96 4.81 -4.74 -8.16
C GLU A 96 4.51 -6.26 -8.12
N TYR A 97 3.23 -6.61 -8.21
CA TYR A 97 2.78 -7.98 -8.38
C TYR A 97 1.52 -8.00 -9.25
N TYR A 98 1.60 -8.74 -10.35
CA TYR A 98 0.44 -8.97 -11.21
C TYR A 98 -0.25 -10.28 -10.82
N ASP A 99 -1.52 -10.27 -10.43
CA ASP A 99 -2.22 -11.47 -9.94
C ASP A 99 -2.62 -12.43 -11.09
N VAL A 100 -1.64 -13.17 -11.60
CA VAL A 100 -1.78 -14.25 -12.57
C VAL A 100 -0.89 -15.43 -12.20
N LEU A 101 -1.13 -16.57 -12.85
CA LEU A 101 -0.31 -17.77 -12.63
C LEU A 101 1.16 -17.50 -13.00
N MET A 102 2.07 -17.89 -12.12
CA MET A 102 3.53 -17.75 -12.24
C MET A 102 4.09 -16.31 -12.12
N SER A 103 3.33 -15.37 -11.56
CA SER A 103 3.84 -14.03 -11.30
C SER A 103 4.91 -13.99 -10.22
N THR A 104 5.87 -13.09 -10.40
CA THR A 104 6.88 -12.74 -9.41
C THR A 104 6.52 -11.43 -8.72
N TYR A 105 7.09 -11.23 -7.53
CA TYR A 105 7.09 -9.94 -6.86
C TYR A 105 8.32 -9.17 -7.34
N ASP A 106 8.10 -8.14 -8.14
CA ASP A 106 9.15 -7.37 -8.78
C ASP A 106 9.50 -6.15 -7.93
N LEU A 107 10.80 -5.94 -7.70
CA LEU A 107 11.31 -4.82 -6.93
C LEU A 107 11.61 -3.66 -7.87
N TYR A 108 11.01 -2.51 -7.56
CA TYR A 108 11.19 -1.27 -8.31
C TYR A 108 11.88 -0.22 -7.45
N LYS A 109 12.81 0.51 -8.06
CA LYS A 109 13.60 1.57 -7.43
C LYS A 109 13.25 2.91 -8.07
N ALA A 110 13.01 3.93 -7.24
CA ALA A 110 12.85 5.28 -7.74
C ALA A 110 14.16 5.82 -8.36
N ASP A 111 14.03 6.65 -9.38
CA ASP A 111 15.14 7.22 -10.15
C ASP A 111 16.13 8.06 -9.32
N HIS A 112 15.63 8.79 -8.33
CA HIS A 112 16.43 9.63 -7.44
C HIS A 112 17.21 8.85 -6.39
N VAL A 113 16.95 7.54 -6.20
CA VAL A 113 17.68 6.71 -5.25
C VAL A 113 19.03 6.30 -5.84
N THR A 114 20.10 6.89 -5.32
CA THR A 114 21.48 6.60 -5.73
C THR A 114 22.16 5.57 -4.84
N ASP A 115 21.89 5.59 -3.54
CA ASP A 115 22.52 4.70 -2.56
C ASP A 115 21.69 3.43 -2.39
N ILE A 116 22.21 2.31 -2.87
CA ILE A 116 21.49 1.04 -2.83
C ILE A 116 21.87 0.28 -1.56
N PRO A 117 20.91 -0.06 -0.68
CA PRO A 117 21.17 -0.85 0.51
C PRO A 117 21.75 -2.21 0.13
N SER A 118 22.82 -2.62 0.81
CA SER A 118 23.51 -3.90 0.54
C SER A 118 22.59 -5.11 0.64
N ILE A 119 21.57 -5.07 1.51
CA ILE A 119 20.56 -6.12 1.64
C ILE A 119 19.67 -6.26 0.41
N LEU A 120 19.46 -5.18 -0.36
CA LEU A 120 18.65 -5.23 -1.57
C LEU A 120 19.47 -5.68 -2.78
N GLU A 121 20.80 -5.59 -2.72
CA GLU A 121 21.68 -5.99 -3.82
C GLU A 121 21.56 -7.46 -4.20
N GLN A 122 21.17 -8.32 -3.25
CA GLN A 122 20.98 -9.75 -3.52
C GLN A 122 19.81 -10.02 -4.50
N TYR A 123 18.86 -9.08 -4.65
CA TYR A 123 17.70 -9.21 -5.53
C TYR A 123 17.91 -8.57 -6.89
N ARG A 124 19.04 -7.89 -7.12
CA ARG A 124 19.31 -7.16 -8.35
C ARG A 124 19.27 -8.11 -9.56
N LEU A 125 18.52 -7.73 -10.59
CA LEU A 125 18.54 -8.43 -11.88
C LEU A 125 19.96 -8.41 -12.48
N ARG A 126 20.40 -9.58 -12.96
CA ARG A 126 21.73 -9.77 -13.55
C ARG A 126 21.73 -9.56 -15.06
#